data_AF-A0A974AMW7-F1
#
_entry.id   AF-A0A974AMW7-F1
#
_cell.length_a   1.000
_cell.length_b   1.000
_cell.length_c   1.000
_cell.angle_alpha   90.00
_cell.angle_beta   90.00
_cell.angle_gamma   90.00
#
_symmetry.space_group_name_H-M   'P 1'
#
loop_
_entity.id
_entity.type
_entity.pdbx_description
1 polymer ?
#
loop_
_entity_poly.entity_id
_entity_poly.type
_entity_poly.pdbx_seq_one_letter_code
_entity_poly.pdbx_strand_id
1 'polypeptide(L)'
;QWVLAIGSPFGFENSVSAGVVSAKGRSLPDDSFVPFIQTDVAVNPGNSGGPLFNSRGEVVGINSQIYSRTGGYQGLSFAIPIEIASKVKDQIVATGQASHARLGVSVQEVNQTLADSFRLPKPEGALVSGVDPGGPADKAGLQSGDIILKVNGQPVVGSGDLSAYVGSVAPGTTVALDIWRKGKPEVLSAKLGNASEKPLKAAASADSPESGKLGLALRPLQPQERRAAGGAEGLLVEDAAGAAALAGIQPGDVLLAVNGTPVRSIDQVRAAVSQSPRSVALLIQRDGNQMFVPLRRG
;
A
#
# COMPACT_ATOMS: atom_id res chain seq x y z
N GLN A 1 10.34 -14.72 -17.35
CA GLN A 1 10.46 -14.67 -18.84
C GLN A 1 11.60 -13.75 -19.19
N TRP A 2 12.34 -14.01 -20.27
CA TRP A 2 13.38 -13.09 -20.75
C TRP A 2 12.78 -11.80 -21.29
N VAL A 3 13.41 -10.67 -20.92
CA VAL A 3 13.09 -9.32 -21.35
C VAL A 3 14.38 -8.52 -21.57
N LEU A 4 14.29 -7.51 -22.42
CA LEU A 4 15.39 -6.61 -22.78
C LEU A 4 14.93 -5.16 -22.68
N ALA A 5 15.85 -4.25 -22.36
CA ALA A 5 15.67 -2.81 -22.47
C ALA A 5 16.62 -2.22 -23.52
N ILE A 6 16.15 -1.17 -24.19
CA ILE A 6 16.95 -0.28 -25.03
C ILE A 6 16.86 1.14 -24.47
N GLY A 7 17.98 1.86 -24.47
CA GLY A 7 18.04 3.27 -24.07
C GLY A 7 19.41 3.90 -24.32
N SER A 8 19.60 5.09 -23.74
CA SER A 8 20.84 5.87 -23.83
C SER A 8 21.40 6.14 -22.42
N PRO A 9 21.79 5.10 -21.66
CA PRO A 9 22.18 5.23 -20.26
C PRO A 9 23.42 6.12 -20.14
N PHE A 10 23.33 7.13 -19.27
CA PHE A 10 24.36 8.18 -19.12
C PHE A 10 24.73 8.94 -20.41
N GLY A 11 23.88 8.87 -21.45
CA GLY A 11 24.14 9.45 -22.78
C GLY A 11 24.80 8.50 -23.80
N PHE A 12 25.11 7.25 -23.43
CA PHE A 12 25.65 6.26 -24.37
C PHE A 12 24.53 5.63 -25.21
N GLU A 13 24.28 6.21 -26.39
CA GLU A 13 23.20 5.80 -27.29
C GLU A 13 23.19 4.31 -27.66
N ASN A 14 22.00 3.78 -27.95
CA ASN A 14 21.77 2.44 -28.50
C ASN A 14 22.27 1.28 -27.60
N SER A 15 22.31 1.49 -26.28
CA SER A 15 22.68 0.45 -25.32
C SER A 15 21.53 -0.55 -25.13
N VAL A 16 21.86 -1.85 -25.20
CA VAL A 16 20.93 -2.96 -24.90
C VAL A 16 21.33 -3.60 -23.57
N SER A 17 20.35 -3.86 -22.70
CA SER A 17 20.52 -4.73 -21.52
C SER A 17 19.45 -5.82 -21.50
N ALA A 18 19.78 -6.99 -20.94
CA ALA A 18 18.90 -8.16 -20.91
C ALA A 18 18.82 -8.75 -19.50
N GLY A 19 17.72 -9.43 -19.21
CA GLY A 19 17.40 -10.01 -17.90
C GLY A 19 16.04 -10.72 -17.94
N VAL A 20 15.43 -10.92 -16.78
CA VAL A 20 14.15 -11.61 -16.62
C VAL A 20 13.13 -10.78 -15.85
N VAL A 21 11.84 -11.00 -16.15
CA VAL A 21 10.74 -10.57 -15.29
C VAL A 21 10.83 -11.34 -13.97
N SER A 22 11.21 -10.65 -12.90
CA SER A 22 11.37 -11.18 -11.55
C SER A 22 10.03 -11.23 -10.81
N ALA A 23 9.17 -10.23 -11.01
CA ALA A 23 7.80 -10.18 -10.49
C ALA A 23 6.90 -9.29 -11.36
N LYS A 24 5.59 -9.37 -11.12
CA LYS A 24 4.55 -8.49 -11.71
C LYS A 24 3.69 -7.93 -10.58
N GLY A 25 2.97 -6.82 -10.83
CA GLY A 25 2.04 -6.28 -9.84
C GLY A 25 2.72 -5.64 -8.63
N ARG A 26 3.95 -5.13 -8.78
CA ARG A 26 4.67 -4.49 -7.68
C ARG A 26 4.20 -3.05 -7.50
N SER A 27 3.40 -2.80 -6.47
CA SER A 27 3.23 -1.46 -5.89
C SER A 27 4.56 -0.98 -5.29
N LEU A 28 4.86 0.31 -5.39
CA LEU A 28 6.01 0.96 -4.76
C LEU A 28 5.55 1.96 -3.67
N PRO A 29 6.42 2.38 -2.73
CA PRO A 29 6.02 3.21 -1.58
C PRO A 29 5.72 4.68 -1.91
N ASP A 30 5.83 5.09 -3.17
CA ASP A 30 5.81 6.48 -3.66
C ASP A 30 4.41 6.90 -4.17
N ASP A 31 3.34 6.41 -3.51
CA ASP A 31 1.91 6.61 -3.82
C ASP A 31 1.49 6.32 -5.29
N SER A 32 2.37 5.66 -6.05
CA SER A 32 2.10 5.26 -7.42
C SER A 32 1.21 4.00 -7.47
N PHE A 33 -0.06 4.17 -7.85
CA PHE A 33 -1.02 3.06 -8.10
C PHE A 33 -0.67 2.23 -9.36
N VAL A 34 0.61 2.15 -9.72
CA VAL A 34 1.13 1.46 -10.91
C VAL A 34 1.57 0.04 -10.51
N PRO A 35 0.96 -1.01 -11.07
CA PRO A 35 1.35 -2.40 -10.82
C PRO A 35 2.62 -2.77 -11.60
N PHE A 36 3.78 -2.26 -11.18
CA PHE A 36 5.02 -2.38 -11.95
C PHE A 36 5.41 -3.83 -12.27
N ILE A 37 6.03 -4.01 -13.44
CA ILE A 37 6.82 -5.18 -13.79
C ILE A 37 8.20 -4.99 -13.15
N GLN A 38 8.60 -5.91 -12.27
CA GLN A 38 9.94 -5.94 -11.68
C GLN A 38 10.87 -6.79 -12.55
N THR A 39 12.08 -6.30 -12.80
CA THR A 39 13.10 -6.99 -13.61
C THR A 39 14.52 -6.72 -13.12
N ASP A 40 15.43 -7.65 -13.40
CA ASP A 40 16.89 -7.54 -13.23
C ASP A 40 17.61 -7.15 -14.55
N VAL A 41 16.85 -6.64 -15.54
CA VAL A 41 17.42 -5.86 -16.65
C VAL A 41 18.08 -4.60 -16.07
N ALA A 42 19.33 -4.35 -16.46
CA ALA A 42 20.09 -3.19 -15.99
C ALA A 42 19.50 -1.89 -16.55
N VAL A 43 18.80 -1.13 -15.70
CA VAL A 43 18.24 0.19 -15.98
C VAL A 43 19.04 1.24 -15.20
N ASN A 44 19.42 2.32 -15.86
CA ASN A 44 20.13 3.47 -15.30
C ASN A 44 19.52 4.77 -15.88
N PRO A 45 19.82 5.96 -15.32
CA PRO A 45 19.39 7.23 -15.90
C PRO A 45 19.74 7.33 -17.40
N GLY A 46 18.75 7.63 -18.25
CA GLY A 46 18.85 7.53 -19.71
C GLY A 46 18.16 6.31 -20.34
N ASN A 47 17.73 5.33 -19.54
CA ASN A 47 16.84 4.24 -19.99
C ASN A 47 15.35 4.51 -19.68
N SER A 48 15.04 5.45 -18.78
CA SER A 48 13.66 5.82 -18.44
C SER A 48 12.92 6.37 -19.66
N GLY A 49 11.69 5.91 -19.89
CA GLY A 49 10.91 6.14 -21.11
C GLY A 49 11.21 5.17 -22.26
N GLY A 50 12.34 4.45 -22.22
CA GLY A 50 12.67 3.41 -23.19
C GLY A 50 11.83 2.14 -23.02
N PRO A 51 11.68 1.31 -24.07
CA PRO A 51 10.87 0.09 -24.02
C PRO A 51 11.53 -1.02 -23.19
N LEU A 52 10.70 -1.77 -22.46
CA LEU A 52 10.98 -3.13 -22.01
C LEU A 52 10.25 -4.08 -22.96
N PHE A 53 10.95 -4.96 -23.65
CA PHE A 53 10.38 -5.88 -24.64
C PHE A 53 10.75 -7.34 -24.37
N ASN A 54 9.90 -8.26 -24.81
CA ASN A 54 10.13 -9.70 -24.64
C ASN A 54 10.97 -10.29 -25.80
N SER A 55 11.29 -11.58 -25.72
CA SER A 55 12.12 -12.27 -26.72
C SER A 55 11.50 -12.43 -28.13
N ARG A 56 10.31 -11.87 -28.39
CA ARG A 56 9.71 -11.74 -29.73
C ARG A 56 9.78 -10.31 -30.28
N GLY A 57 10.34 -9.36 -29.53
CA GLY A 57 10.38 -7.93 -29.90
C GLY A 57 9.12 -7.15 -29.52
N GLU A 58 8.13 -7.79 -28.89
CA GLU A 58 6.92 -7.13 -28.40
C GLU A 58 7.24 -6.29 -27.16
N VAL A 59 6.88 -5.00 -27.16
CA VAL A 59 6.99 -4.14 -25.98
C VAL A 59 5.97 -4.62 -24.92
N VAL A 60 6.46 -4.96 -23.73
CA VAL A 60 5.67 -5.40 -22.58
C VAL A 60 5.59 -4.35 -21.47
N GLY A 61 6.44 -3.32 -21.52
CA GLY A 61 6.34 -2.17 -20.63
C GLY A 61 7.26 -1.01 -21.02
N ILE A 62 7.20 0.06 -20.24
CA ILE A 62 8.05 1.25 -20.36
C ILE A 62 8.92 1.34 -19.11
N ASN A 63 10.25 1.38 -19.27
CA ASN A 63 11.18 1.50 -18.16
C ASN A 63 10.95 2.83 -17.43
N SER A 64 10.76 2.79 -16.10
CA SER A 64 10.46 3.98 -15.31
C SER A 64 11.59 4.32 -14.35
N GLN A 65 11.82 3.45 -13.36
CA GLN A 65 12.66 3.72 -12.21
C GLN A 65 13.39 2.45 -11.72
N ILE A 66 14.33 2.65 -10.79
CA ILE A 66 15.02 1.57 -10.07
C ILE A 66 14.82 1.76 -8.57
N TYR A 67 14.92 0.68 -7.80
CA TYR A 67 15.14 0.79 -6.37
C TYR A 67 16.65 0.80 -6.11
N SER A 68 17.16 1.90 -5.55
CA SER A 68 18.58 2.06 -5.29
C SER A 68 18.84 2.94 -4.08
N ARG A 69 19.86 2.59 -3.29
CA ARG A 69 20.39 3.44 -2.21
C ARG A 69 21.55 4.34 -2.63
N THR A 70 22.05 4.20 -3.85
CA THR A 70 23.23 4.95 -4.37
C THR A 70 22.97 5.67 -5.69
N GLY A 71 21.76 5.58 -6.25
CA GLY A 71 21.40 6.14 -7.56
C GLY A 71 21.80 5.29 -8.77
N GLY A 72 22.70 4.32 -8.61
CA GLY A 72 23.04 3.32 -9.64
C GLY A 72 22.19 2.05 -9.56
N TYR A 73 22.18 1.25 -10.62
CA TYR A 73 21.51 -0.07 -10.65
C TYR A 73 21.97 -1.03 -9.53
N GLN A 74 21.02 -1.69 -8.87
CA GLN A 74 21.26 -2.61 -7.72
C GLN A 74 20.47 -3.95 -7.81
N GLY A 75 20.10 -4.41 -9.01
CA GLY A 75 19.34 -5.66 -9.19
C GLY A 75 17.81 -5.50 -9.21
N LEU A 76 17.30 -4.26 -9.11
CA LEU A 76 15.87 -3.96 -8.96
C LEU A 76 15.45 -2.81 -9.88
N SER A 77 14.90 -3.15 -11.05
CA SER A 77 14.36 -2.20 -12.03
C SER A 77 12.85 -2.38 -12.22
N PHE A 78 12.14 -1.30 -12.52
CA PHE A 78 10.67 -1.28 -12.57
C PHE A 78 10.15 -0.61 -13.84
N ALA A 79 9.25 -1.31 -14.55
CA ALA A 79 8.63 -0.87 -15.78
C ALA A 79 7.09 -0.81 -15.66
N ILE A 80 6.49 0.22 -16.24
CA ILE A 80 5.03 0.41 -16.33
C ILE A 80 4.49 -0.59 -17.38
N PRO A 81 3.48 -1.41 -17.08
CA PRO A 81 2.87 -2.31 -18.08
C PRO A 81 2.38 -1.59 -19.33
N ILE A 82 2.61 -2.18 -20.51
CA ILE A 82 2.30 -1.56 -21.81
C ILE A 82 0.81 -1.28 -21.99
N GLU A 83 -0.07 -2.05 -21.36
CA GLU A 83 -1.52 -1.89 -21.38
C GLU A 83 -1.95 -0.60 -20.68
N ILE A 84 -1.23 -0.20 -19.62
CA ILE A 84 -1.48 1.06 -18.90
C ILE A 84 -0.92 2.23 -19.70
N ALA A 85 0.33 2.13 -20.18
CA ALA A 85 0.94 3.15 -21.02
C ALA A 85 0.14 3.42 -22.30
N SER A 86 -0.43 2.37 -22.92
CA SER A 86 -1.29 2.49 -24.10
C SER A 86 -2.58 3.26 -23.79
N LYS A 87 -3.30 2.90 -22.72
CA LYS A 87 -4.51 3.63 -22.28
C LYS A 87 -4.24 5.10 -21.98
N VAL A 88 -3.13 5.40 -21.32
CA VAL A 88 -2.69 6.78 -21.03
C VAL A 88 -2.41 7.55 -22.31
N LYS A 89 -1.68 6.95 -23.26
CA LYS A 89 -1.44 7.51 -24.60
C LYS A 89 -2.75 7.74 -25.38
N ASP A 90 -3.70 6.81 -25.33
CA ASP A 90 -5.01 6.96 -25.99
C ASP A 90 -5.83 8.11 -25.40
N GLN A 91 -5.83 8.28 -24.07
CA GLN A 91 -6.45 9.44 -23.41
C GLN A 91 -5.79 10.76 -23.85
N ILE A 92 -4.45 10.87 -23.76
CA ILE A 92 -3.72 12.10 -24.10
C ILE A 92 -3.94 12.50 -25.57
N VAL A 93 -3.96 11.53 -26.50
CA VAL A 93 -4.26 11.80 -27.92
C VAL A 93 -5.70 12.27 -28.13
N ALA A 94 -6.67 11.79 -27.34
CA ALA A 94 -8.08 12.14 -27.50
C ALA A 94 -8.50 13.44 -26.78
N THR A 95 -7.85 13.82 -25.68
CA THR A 95 -8.30 14.92 -24.80
C THR A 95 -7.20 15.94 -24.45
N GLY A 96 -5.94 15.64 -24.77
CA GLY A 96 -4.77 16.38 -24.30
C GLY A 96 -4.34 16.07 -22.86
N GLN A 97 -5.07 15.25 -22.10
CA GLN A 97 -4.80 14.98 -20.68
C GLN A 97 -5.08 13.52 -20.28
N ALA A 98 -4.23 12.95 -19.42
CA ALA A 98 -4.50 11.68 -18.76
C ALA A 98 -5.29 11.88 -17.45
N SER A 99 -6.19 10.97 -17.13
CA SER A 99 -6.91 10.94 -15.85
C SER A 99 -7.10 9.49 -15.38
N HIS A 100 -6.75 9.27 -14.12
CA HIS A 100 -6.70 7.96 -13.48
C HIS A 100 -7.78 7.86 -12.41
N ALA A 101 -8.44 6.72 -12.33
CA ALA A 101 -9.36 6.46 -11.23
C ALA A 101 -8.59 6.29 -9.90
N ARG A 102 -9.19 6.74 -8.79
CA ARG A 102 -8.72 6.43 -7.43
C ARG A 102 -9.84 5.83 -6.59
N LEU A 103 -9.51 4.86 -5.75
CA LEU A 103 -10.38 4.39 -4.67
C LEU A 103 -10.17 5.23 -3.39
N GLY A 104 -8.97 5.75 -3.16
CA GLY A 104 -8.64 6.55 -1.97
C GLY A 104 -8.45 5.70 -0.71
N VAL A 105 -7.57 4.69 -0.82
CA VAL A 105 -7.17 3.78 0.25
C VAL A 105 -5.66 3.56 0.21
N SER A 106 -5.06 3.43 1.39
CA SER A 106 -3.75 2.80 1.56
C SER A 106 -3.97 1.30 1.76
N VAL A 107 -3.22 0.45 1.04
CA VAL A 107 -3.38 -1.00 1.08
C VAL A 107 -2.05 -1.73 1.21
N GLN A 108 -2.08 -2.91 1.82
CA GLN A 108 -0.91 -3.77 2.04
C GLN A 108 -1.24 -5.25 1.81
N GLU A 109 -0.18 -6.06 1.66
CA GLU A 109 -0.29 -7.51 1.50
C GLU A 109 -0.76 -8.22 2.78
N VAL A 110 -1.61 -9.23 2.62
CA VAL A 110 -2.03 -10.13 3.70
C VAL A 110 -1.05 -11.30 3.83
N ASN A 111 -0.17 -11.27 4.82
CA ASN A 111 0.60 -12.47 5.22
C ASN A 111 -0.21 -13.34 6.19
N GLN A 112 0.26 -14.58 6.44
CA GLN A 112 -0.46 -15.54 7.30
C GLN A 112 -0.78 -15.00 8.69
N THR A 113 0.16 -14.28 9.33
CA THR A 113 -0.07 -13.72 10.68
C THR A 113 -1.16 -12.62 10.67
N LEU A 114 -1.31 -11.88 9.57
CA LEU A 114 -2.44 -10.97 9.37
C LEU A 114 -3.74 -11.75 9.13
N ALA A 115 -3.73 -12.75 8.25
CA ALA A 115 -4.90 -13.60 7.99
C ALA A 115 -5.43 -14.25 9.27
N ASP A 116 -4.56 -14.85 10.09
CA ASP A 116 -4.89 -15.43 11.40
C ASP A 116 -5.55 -14.40 12.34
N SER A 117 -5.02 -13.16 12.37
CA SER A 117 -5.52 -12.07 13.22
C SER A 117 -6.88 -11.53 12.78
N PHE A 118 -7.15 -11.49 11.48
CA PHE A 118 -8.44 -11.11 10.90
C PHE A 118 -9.41 -12.30 10.70
N ARG A 119 -9.00 -13.50 11.13
CA ARG A 119 -9.73 -14.78 10.98
C ARG A 119 -10.07 -15.11 9.52
N LEU A 120 -9.26 -14.64 8.59
CA LEU A 120 -9.44 -14.86 7.15
C LEU A 120 -8.99 -16.29 6.79
N PRO A 121 -9.73 -17.06 5.96
CA PRO A 121 -9.39 -18.46 5.67
C PRO A 121 -8.06 -18.70 4.93
N LYS A 122 -7.45 -17.65 4.36
CA LYS A 122 -6.21 -17.70 3.58
C LYS A 122 -5.46 -16.36 3.66
N PRO A 123 -4.14 -16.33 3.39
CA PRO A 123 -3.37 -15.12 3.15
C PRO A 123 -3.52 -14.63 1.69
N GLU A 124 -4.72 -14.17 1.33
CA GLU A 124 -5.06 -13.61 0.00
C GLU A 124 -5.84 -12.29 0.18
N GLY A 125 -5.70 -11.35 -0.75
CA GLY A 125 -6.45 -10.09 -0.78
C GLY A 125 -5.63 -8.84 -0.42
N ALA A 126 -6.27 -7.67 -0.56
CA ALA A 126 -5.68 -6.36 -0.25
C ALA A 126 -6.21 -5.84 1.10
N LEU A 127 -5.38 -5.81 2.14
CA LEU A 127 -5.74 -5.26 3.44
C LEU A 127 -5.70 -3.73 3.39
N VAL A 128 -6.84 -3.08 3.62
CA VAL A 128 -6.98 -1.63 3.75
C VAL A 128 -6.34 -1.19 5.06
N SER A 129 -5.19 -0.51 5.00
CA SER A 129 -4.52 0.05 6.18
C SER A 129 -5.03 1.46 6.51
N GLY A 130 -5.46 2.23 5.51
CA GLY A 130 -6.01 3.58 5.67
C GLY A 130 -7.03 3.92 4.59
N VAL A 131 -7.90 4.87 4.88
CA VAL A 131 -8.95 5.37 3.98
C VAL A 131 -8.88 6.90 3.95
N ASP A 132 -8.92 7.50 2.76
CA ASP A 132 -8.92 8.96 2.63
C ASP A 132 -10.24 9.56 3.15
N PRO A 133 -10.23 10.46 4.17
CA PRO A 133 -11.45 11.07 4.68
C PRO A 133 -12.20 11.89 3.62
N GLY A 134 -13.50 11.66 3.48
CA GLY A 134 -14.31 12.21 2.39
C GLY A 134 -13.98 11.66 1.00
N GLY A 135 -13.08 10.69 0.89
CA GLY A 135 -12.67 10.05 -0.36
C GLY A 135 -13.70 9.07 -0.93
N PRO A 136 -13.43 8.47 -2.10
CA PRO A 136 -14.35 7.54 -2.76
C PRO A 136 -14.66 6.30 -1.92
N ALA A 137 -13.66 5.75 -1.23
CA ALA A 137 -13.78 4.61 -0.33
C ALA A 137 -14.54 4.93 0.97
N ASP A 138 -14.28 6.06 1.59
CA ASP A 138 -14.99 6.54 2.79
C ASP A 138 -16.48 6.72 2.49
N LYS A 139 -16.81 7.35 1.35
CA LYS A 139 -18.18 7.46 0.82
C LYS A 139 -18.83 6.12 0.48
N ALA A 140 -18.05 5.07 0.20
CA ALA A 140 -18.52 3.70 -0.01
C ALA A 140 -18.63 2.90 1.30
N GLY A 141 -18.23 3.47 2.44
CA GLY A 141 -18.25 2.82 3.75
C GLY A 141 -17.13 1.81 3.98
N LEU A 142 -16.01 1.89 3.23
CA LEU A 142 -14.79 1.12 3.54
C LEU A 142 -14.13 1.62 4.83
N GLN A 143 -13.45 0.71 5.54
CA GLN A 143 -12.81 0.96 6.84
C GLN A 143 -11.40 0.36 6.86
N SER A 144 -10.50 0.94 7.67
CA SER A 144 -9.21 0.29 7.95
C SER A 144 -9.43 -1.03 8.70
N GLY A 145 -8.76 -2.09 8.23
CA GLY A 145 -8.99 -3.46 8.69
C GLY A 145 -9.97 -4.27 7.83
N ASP A 146 -10.54 -3.67 6.79
CA ASP A 146 -11.20 -4.43 5.71
C ASP A 146 -10.16 -5.09 4.80
N ILE A 147 -10.45 -6.29 4.30
CA ILE A 147 -9.62 -6.96 3.29
C ILE A 147 -10.43 -7.13 2.02
N ILE A 148 -10.04 -6.49 0.93
CA ILE A 148 -10.71 -6.58 -0.37
C ILE A 148 -10.27 -7.90 -1.04
N LEU A 149 -11.24 -8.77 -1.32
CA LEU A 149 -11.05 -10.11 -1.88
C LEU A 149 -11.41 -10.19 -3.37
N LYS A 150 -12.35 -9.38 -3.86
CA LYS A 150 -12.65 -9.23 -5.30
C LYS A 150 -13.03 -7.80 -5.67
N VAL A 151 -12.83 -7.45 -6.94
CA VAL A 151 -13.40 -6.24 -7.57
C VAL A 151 -14.19 -6.66 -8.81
N ASN A 152 -15.48 -6.30 -8.88
CA ASN A 152 -16.39 -6.70 -9.97
C ASN A 152 -16.31 -8.20 -10.32
N GLY A 153 -16.22 -9.05 -9.29
CA GLY A 153 -16.09 -10.51 -9.43
C GLY A 153 -14.69 -11.04 -9.76
N GLN A 154 -13.73 -10.18 -10.14
CA GLN A 154 -12.34 -10.59 -10.36
C GLN A 154 -11.59 -10.76 -9.02
N PRO A 155 -10.91 -11.90 -8.77
CA PRO A 155 -10.14 -12.09 -7.54
C PRO A 155 -9.01 -11.07 -7.36
N VAL A 156 -8.83 -10.63 -6.11
CA VAL A 156 -7.65 -9.89 -5.64
C VAL A 156 -6.83 -10.89 -4.82
N VAL A 157 -5.65 -11.27 -5.30
CA VAL A 157 -4.77 -12.23 -4.61
C VAL A 157 -3.78 -11.48 -3.72
N GLY A 158 -3.27 -10.34 -4.18
CA GLY A 158 -2.43 -9.41 -3.40
C GLY A 158 -2.80 -7.94 -3.61
N SER A 159 -2.13 -7.05 -2.88
CA SER A 159 -2.45 -5.61 -2.89
C SER A 159 -2.23 -4.95 -4.26
N GLY A 160 -1.26 -5.46 -5.03
CA GLY A 160 -1.00 -5.05 -6.41
C GLY A 160 -2.14 -5.30 -7.40
N ASP A 161 -2.99 -6.31 -7.19
CA ASP A 161 -4.10 -6.64 -8.10
C ASP A 161 -5.21 -5.58 -8.02
N LEU A 162 -5.48 -5.07 -6.81
CA LEU A 162 -6.42 -3.98 -6.58
C LEU A 162 -5.92 -2.67 -7.21
N SER A 163 -4.63 -2.34 -7.02
CA SER A 163 -3.99 -1.20 -7.69
C SER A 163 -4.07 -1.31 -9.20
N ALA A 164 -3.78 -2.50 -9.75
CA ALA A 164 -3.91 -2.78 -11.18
C ALA A 164 -5.34 -2.59 -11.70
N TYR A 165 -6.33 -3.12 -10.99
CA TYR A 165 -7.74 -2.96 -11.37
C TYR A 165 -8.12 -1.49 -11.42
N VAL A 166 -7.91 -0.75 -10.32
CA VAL A 166 -8.29 0.67 -10.18
C VAL A 166 -7.56 1.53 -11.21
N GLY A 167 -6.25 1.34 -11.40
CA GLY A 167 -5.47 2.06 -12.41
C GLY A 167 -5.86 1.74 -13.87
N SER A 168 -6.62 0.67 -14.11
CA SER A 168 -7.04 0.24 -15.45
C SER A 168 -8.41 0.76 -15.91
N VAL A 169 -9.20 1.36 -15.01
CA VAL A 169 -10.58 1.83 -15.26
C VAL A 169 -10.70 3.36 -15.21
N ALA A 170 -11.76 3.90 -15.79
CA ALA A 170 -11.98 5.36 -15.84
C ALA A 170 -12.47 5.94 -14.50
N PRO A 171 -12.10 7.18 -14.15
CA PRO A 171 -12.73 7.91 -13.06
C PRO A 171 -14.26 7.93 -13.18
N GLY A 172 -14.97 7.94 -12.05
CA GLY A 172 -16.44 7.89 -12.02
C GLY A 172 -17.05 6.50 -12.26
N THR A 173 -16.26 5.49 -12.63
CA THR A 173 -16.71 4.09 -12.71
C THR A 173 -17.15 3.60 -11.33
N THR A 174 -18.28 2.91 -11.28
CA THR A 174 -18.73 2.22 -10.05
C THR A 174 -18.26 0.76 -10.07
N VAL A 175 -17.71 0.30 -8.95
CA VAL A 175 -17.20 -1.07 -8.78
C VAL A 175 -17.82 -1.73 -7.55
N ALA A 176 -18.22 -3.00 -7.69
CA ALA A 176 -18.55 -3.85 -6.56
C ALA A 176 -17.26 -4.38 -5.92
N LEU A 177 -17.19 -4.37 -4.59
CA LEU A 177 -16.07 -4.83 -3.80
C LEU A 177 -16.54 -5.95 -2.86
N ASP A 178 -16.08 -7.18 -3.10
CA ASP A 178 -16.25 -8.26 -2.13
C ASP A 178 -15.17 -8.06 -1.06
N ILE A 179 -15.58 -7.81 0.18
CA ILE A 179 -14.66 -7.55 1.31
C ILE A 179 -14.82 -8.58 2.42
N TRP A 180 -13.77 -8.74 3.22
CA TRP A 180 -13.80 -9.40 4.51
C TRP A 180 -13.68 -8.37 5.62
N ARG A 181 -14.69 -8.29 6.47
CA ARG A 181 -14.78 -7.35 7.59
C ARG A 181 -15.07 -8.13 8.87
N LYS A 182 -14.24 -7.94 9.91
CA LYS A 182 -14.45 -8.44 11.29
C LYS A 182 -14.83 -9.95 11.35
N GLY A 183 -14.26 -10.76 10.45
CA GLY A 183 -14.51 -12.21 10.38
C GLY A 183 -15.72 -12.64 9.53
N LYS A 184 -16.25 -11.78 8.64
CA LYS A 184 -17.39 -12.06 7.76
C LYS A 184 -17.19 -11.48 6.35
N PRO A 185 -17.81 -12.06 5.31
CA PRO A 185 -17.88 -11.43 4.00
C PRO A 185 -18.97 -10.33 3.98
N GLU A 186 -18.67 -9.21 3.35
CA GLU A 186 -19.61 -8.12 3.01
C GLU A 186 -19.37 -7.70 1.55
N VAL A 187 -20.33 -7.00 0.94
CA VAL A 187 -20.19 -6.44 -0.42
C VAL A 187 -20.49 -4.94 -0.38
N LEU A 188 -19.58 -4.12 -0.87
CA LEU A 188 -19.73 -2.67 -0.98
C LEU A 188 -19.76 -2.23 -2.45
N SER A 189 -20.29 -1.04 -2.71
CA SER A 189 -20.32 -0.42 -4.04
C SER A 189 -19.61 0.93 -3.99
N ALA A 190 -18.44 1.03 -4.63
CA ALA A 190 -17.61 2.22 -4.61
C ALA A 190 -17.58 2.91 -5.98
N LYS A 191 -17.92 4.21 -6.04
CA LYS A 191 -17.74 5.03 -7.24
C LYS A 191 -16.39 5.72 -7.20
N LEU A 192 -15.47 5.33 -8.08
CA LEU A 192 -14.08 5.79 -8.08
C LEU A 192 -13.97 7.29 -8.38
N GLY A 193 -13.06 7.99 -7.70
CA GLY A 193 -12.77 9.42 -7.90
C GLY A 193 -11.68 9.66 -8.95
N ASN A 194 -11.22 10.91 -9.10
CA ASN A 194 -10.12 11.28 -10.00
C ASN A 194 -8.82 11.47 -9.18
N ALA A 195 -7.72 10.84 -9.62
CA ALA A 195 -6.41 10.94 -8.97
C ALA A 195 -5.88 12.37 -8.81
N SER A 196 -6.31 13.32 -9.65
CA SER A 196 -5.93 14.74 -9.59
C SER A 196 -6.45 15.49 -8.35
N GLU A 197 -7.42 14.93 -7.62
CA GLU A 197 -8.04 15.55 -6.43
C GLU A 197 -7.10 15.36 -5.21
N LYS A 198 -6.59 16.43 -4.60
CA LYS A 198 -5.60 16.32 -3.49
C LYS A 198 -6.23 15.99 -2.12
N PRO A 199 -5.67 15.03 -1.35
CA PRO A 199 -5.88 14.91 0.10
C PRO A 199 -5.18 16.02 0.91
N LEU A 200 -5.45 16.09 2.22
CA LEU A 200 -4.91 17.09 3.17
C LEU A 200 -4.15 16.41 4.32
N LYS A 201 -2.92 16.87 4.66
CA LYS A 201 -2.10 16.42 5.82
C LYS A 201 -1.20 17.57 6.37
N ALA A 202 -0.73 17.48 7.63
CA ALA A 202 0.17 18.42 8.32
C ALA A 202 1.01 17.75 9.46
N ALA A 203 1.98 18.45 10.09
CA ALA A 203 3.07 17.87 10.92
C ALA A 203 3.10 18.30 12.44
N ALA A 204 4.18 17.97 13.20
CA ALA A 204 4.07 17.41 14.58
C ALA A 204 5.00 17.88 15.74
N SER A 205 4.60 17.52 17.00
CA SER A 205 5.32 17.56 18.32
C SER A 205 4.46 16.89 19.46
N ALA A 206 4.90 16.49 20.67
CA ALA A 206 6.19 16.02 21.26
C ALA A 206 6.05 15.54 22.76
N ASP A 207 7.05 14.81 23.28
CA ASP A 207 7.45 14.44 24.69
C ASP A 207 6.50 13.70 25.69
N SER A 208 7.10 12.92 26.63
CA SER A 208 6.58 11.65 27.27
C SER A 208 6.13 11.75 28.78
N PRO A 209 5.83 10.70 29.63
CA PRO A 209 5.79 9.19 29.55
C PRO A 209 4.36 8.56 29.87
N GLU A 210 4.05 7.26 30.13
CA GLU A 210 4.73 5.94 30.34
C GLU A 210 3.77 4.73 29.97
N SER A 211 4.06 3.45 30.35
CA SER A 211 3.76 2.24 29.53
C SER A 211 3.29 0.90 30.16
N GLY A 212 3.21 -0.18 29.32
CA GLY A 212 2.81 -1.53 29.77
C GLY A 212 3.00 -2.75 28.81
N LYS A 213 2.25 -3.82 29.12
CA LYS A 213 2.59 -5.25 28.87
C LYS A 213 2.67 -5.81 27.43
N LEU A 214 2.61 -5.03 26.36
CA LEU A 214 2.89 -5.54 25.00
C LEU A 214 4.39 -5.51 24.63
N GLY A 215 5.24 -5.01 25.54
CA GLY A 215 6.51 -4.40 25.16
C GLY A 215 6.25 -3.09 24.42
N LEU A 216 5.28 -2.28 24.87
CA LEU A 216 4.88 -1.04 24.21
C LEU A 216 4.64 0.12 25.20
N ALA A 217 5.34 1.21 24.86
CA ALA A 217 5.24 2.63 25.20
C ALA A 217 3.86 3.32 25.31
N LEU A 218 2.76 2.65 25.67
CA LEU A 218 1.42 3.18 25.36
C LEU A 218 0.87 4.23 26.34
N ARG A 219 0.81 5.49 25.90
CA ARG A 219 0.01 6.56 26.54
C ARG A 219 -1.03 7.20 25.60
N PRO A 220 -2.07 7.89 26.11
CA PRO A 220 -3.00 8.65 25.27
C PRO A 220 -2.34 9.79 24.49
N LEU A 221 -2.88 10.11 23.32
CA LEU A 221 -2.45 11.26 22.52
C LEU A 221 -2.84 12.59 23.18
N GLN A 222 -1.87 13.49 23.31
CA GLN A 222 -2.06 14.89 23.69
C GLN A 222 -2.83 15.66 22.60
N PRO A 223 -3.43 16.83 22.91
CA PRO A 223 -4.21 17.60 21.93
C PRO A 223 -3.41 18.08 20.70
N GLN A 224 -2.09 18.25 20.83
CA GLN A 224 -1.21 18.60 19.70
C GLN A 224 -0.94 17.38 18.81
N GLU A 225 -0.62 16.25 19.41
CA GLU A 225 -0.35 14.98 18.72
C GLU A 225 -1.55 14.47 17.94
N ARG A 226 -2.78 14.62 18.46
CA ARG A 226 -4.00 14.30 17.69
C ARG A 226 -4.11 15.13 16.42
N ARG A 227 -3.72 16.42 16.45
CA ARG A 227 -3.73 17.28 15.24
C ARG A 227 -2.66 16.84 14.26
N ALA A 228 -1.46 16.55 14.74
CA ALA A 228 -0.37 15.98 13.94
C ALA A 228 -0.73 14.62 13.32
N ALA A 229 -1.50 13.80 14.03
CA ALA A 229 -2.04 12.53 13.55
C ALA A 229 -3.23 12.68 12.57
N GLY A 230 -3.53 13.90 12.09
CA GLY A 230 -4.64 14.15 11.14
C GLY A 230 -6.03 14.22 11.81
N GLY A 231 -6.09 14.46 13.12
CA GLY A 231 -7.31 14.39 13.93
C GLY A 231 -7.60 13.02 14.53
N ALA A 232 -6.74 12.02 14.27
CA ALA A 232 -6.97 10.65 14.72
C ALA A 232 -6.98 10.50 16.26
N GLU A 233 -7.83 9.60 16.74
CA GLU A 233 -7.84 9.14 18.13
C GLU A 233 -7.09 7.81 18.23
N GLY A 234 -6.18 7.71 19.22
CA GLY A 234 -5.25 6.60 19.37
C GLY A 234 -4.36 6.78 20.60
N LEU A 235 -3.31 5.96 20.68
CA LEU A 235 -2.29 5.99 21.74
C LEU A 235 -0.90 6.20 21.10
N LEU A 236 -0.07 7.05 21.69
CA LEU A 236 1.35 7.15 21.29
C LEU A 236 2.11 5.92 21.80
N VAL A 237 3.08 5.43 21.01
CA VAL A 237 4.13 4.50 21.42
C VAL A 237 5.38 5.32 21.77
N GLU A 238 5.79 5.29 23.02
CA GLU A 238 7.00 5.98 23.50
C GLU A 238 8.26 5.09 23.52
N ASP A 239 8.07 3.77 23.46
CA ASP A 239 9.10 2.72 23.49
C ASP A 239 8.53 1.43 22.88
N ALA A 240 9.41 0.58 22.35
CA ALA A 240 9.04 -0.73 21.83
C ALA A 240 10.10 -1.77 22.23
N ALA A 241 9.65 -2.90 22.77
CA ALA A 241 10.50 -3.97 23.28
C ALA A 241 10.00 -5.35 22.85
N GLY A 242 10.89 -6.35 22.88
CA GLY A 242 10.54 -7.75 22.59
C GLY A 242 9.85 -7.93 21.23
N ALA A 243 8.69 -8.59 21.21
CA ALA A 243 7.94 -8.88 20.00
C ALA A 243 7.53 -7.62 19.20
N ALA A 244 7.26 -6.50 19.87
CA ALA A 244 6.90 -5.24 19.22
C ALA A 244 8.09 -4.64 18.45
N ALA A 245 9.25 -4.54 19.10
CA ALA A 245 10.50 -4.07 18.48
C ALA A 245 10.95 -4.98 17.33
N LEU A 246 10.87 -6.30 17.52
CA LEU A 246 11.22 -7.30 16.50
C LEU A 246 10.30 -7.25 15.27
N ALA A 247 9.07 -6.76 15.42
CA ALA A 247 8.14 -6.50 14.32
C ALA A 247 8.31 -5.11 13.69
N GLY A 248 9.26 -4.29 14.17
CA GLY A 248 9.58 -2.98 13.62
C GLY A 248 8.74 -1.81 14.15
N ILE A 249 8.02 -1.97 15.26
CA ILE A 249 7.35 -0.87 15.97
C ILE A 249 8.41 -0.02 16.67
N GLN A 250 8.21 1.31 16.71
CA GLN A 250 9.20 2.30 17.14
C GLN A 250 8.58 3.36 18.06
N PRO A 251 9.38 4.03 18.91
CA PRO A 251 9.00 5.30 19.53
C PRO A 251 8.51 6.30 18.47
N GLY A 252 7.42 7.01 18.76
CA GLY A 252 6.77 7.95 17.84
C GLY A 252 5.64 7.35 17.00
N ASP A 253 5.50 6.03 16.94
CA ASP A 253 4.33 5.39 16.31
C ASP A 253 3.04 5.75 17.06
N VAL A 254 1.94 5.95 16.32
CA VAL A 254 0.62 6.11 16.92
C VAL A 254 -0.21 4.85 16.69
N LEU A 255 -0.51 4.09 17.75
CA LEU A 255 -1.41 2.95 17.73
C LEU A 255 -2.87 3.42 17.62
N LEU A 256 -3.52 3.07 16.52
CA LEU A 256 -4.89 3.45 16.18
C LEU A 256 -5.92 2.33 16.39
N ALA A 257 -5.54 1.07 16.10
CA ALA A 257 -6.45 -0.08 16.18
C ALA A 257 -5.72 -1.39 16.48
N VAL A 258 -6.46 -2.36 17.00
CA VAL A 258 -6.03 -3.75 17.18
C VAL A 258 -7.02 -4.66 16.45
N ASN A 259 -6.55 -5.47 15.51
CA ASN A 259 -7.38 -6.37 14.67
C ASN A 259 -8.57 -5.65 14.01
N GLY A 260 -8.35 -4.45 13.47
CA GLY A 260 -9.40 -3.62 12.84
C GLY A 260 -10.42 -3.01 13.82
N THR A 261 -10.17 -3.09 15.13
CA THR A 261 -10.99 -2.45 16.17
C THR A 261 -10.24 -1.23 16.71
N PRO A 262 -10.75 0.01 16.52
CA PRO A 262 -10.10 1.22 17.02
C PRO A 262 -9.89 1.20 18.54
N VAL A 263 -8.76 1.74 19.00
CA VAL A 263 -8.38 1.78 20.42
C VAL A 263 -8.00 3.19 20.87
N ARG A 264 -8.52 3.58 22.03
CA ARG A 264 -8.38 4.93 22.62
C ARG A 264 -7.90 4.90 24.07
N SER A 265 -7.79 3.70 24.67
CA SER A 265 -7.28 3.49 26.02
C SER A 265 -6.50 2.17 26.14
N ILE A 266 -5.61 2.11 27.13
CA ILE A 266 -4.79 0.91 27.41
C ILE A 266 -5.66 -0.31 27.72
N ASP A 267 -6.82 -0.12 28.34
CA ASP A 267 -7.76 -1.21 28.64
C ASP A 267 -8.47 -1.74 27.37
N GLN A 268 -8.77 -0.88 26.39
CA GLN A 268 -9.27 -1.32 25.08
C GLN A 268 -8.22 -2.14 24.32
N VAL A 269 -6.95 -1.73 24.36
CA VAL A 269 -5.83 -2.52 23.83
C VAL A 269 -5.77 -3.88 24.55
N ARG A 270 -5.78 -3.89 25.89
CA ARG A 270 -5.71 -5.13 26.68
C ARG A 270 -6.88 -6.08 26.37
N ALA A 271 -8.08 -5.55 26.16
CA ALA A 271 -9.29 -6.33 25.82
C ALA A 271 -9.29 -6.86 24.38
N ALA A 272 -8.79 -6.09 23.39
CA ALA A 272 -8.66 -6.56 22.02
C ALA A 272 -7.56 -7.63 21.88
N VAL A 273 -6.46 -7.45 22.61
CA VAL A 273 -5.35 -8.41 22.70
C VAL A 273 -5.77 -9.71 23.39
N SER A 274 -6.55 -9.66 24.48
CA SER A 274 -6.95 -10.89 25.20
C SER A 274 -7.85 -11.82 24.35
N GLN A 275 -8.63 -11.27 23.43
CA GLN A 275 -9.48 -12.04 22.49
C GLN A 275 -8.69 -12.77 21.39
N SER A 276 -7.39 -12.50 21.26
CA SER A 276 -6.58 -12.91 20.09
C SER A 276 -5.26 -13.53 20.54
N PRO A 277 -5.27 -14.79 21.04
CA PRO A 277 -4.15 -15.34 21.81
C PRO A 277 -2.89 -15.65 20.98
N ARG A 278 -3.03 -16.03 19.70
CA ARG A 278 -1.90 -16.44 18.82
C ARG A 278 -1.23 -15.28 18.06
N SER A 279 -2.00 -14.26 17.71
CA SER A 279 -1.53 -13.14 16.87
C SER A 279 -2.40 -11.91 17.06
N VAL A 280 -1.80 -10.73 16.85
CA VAL A 280 -2.51 -9.45 16.74
C VAL A 280 -1.92 -8.61 15.61
N ALA A 281 -2.79 -7.97 14.83
CA ALA A 281 -2.44 -6.94 13.87
C ALA A 281 -2.65 -5.57 14.53
N LEU A 282 -1.56 -4.84 14.77
CA LEU A 282 -1.59 -3.49 15.32
C LEU A 282 -1.59 -2.48 14.18
N LEU A 283 -2.63 -1.67 14.06
CA LEU A 283 -2.64 -0.52 13.14
C LEU A 283 -1.85 0.60 13.78
N ILE A 284 -0.69 0.92 13.22
CA ILE A 284 0.11 2.08 13.60
C ILE A 284 0.04 3.16 12.53
N GLN A 285 0.31 4.40 12.92
CA GLN A 285 0.60 5.51 12.03
C GLN A 285 2.01 6.04 12.31
N ARG A 286 2.86 6.06 11.27
CA ARG A 286 4.24 6.59 11.29
C ARG A 286 4.39 7.59 10.14
N ASP A 287 4.97 8.76 10.39
CA ASP A 287 5.16 9.83 9.40
C ASP A 287 3.90 10.21 8.60
N GLY A 288 2.72 10.05 9.24
CA GLY A 288 1.41 10.29 8.62
C GLY A 288 0.87 9.15 7.74
N ASN A 289 1.56 8.01 7.66
CA ASN A 289 1.18 6.83 6.88
C ASN A 289 0.71 5.69 7.81
N GLN A 290 -0.38 5.01 7.44
CA GLN A 290 -1.04 3.99 8.25
C GLN A 290 -0.69 2.58 7.76
N MET A 291 -0.32 1.68 8.68
CA MET A 291 0.10 0.30 8.38
C MET A 291 -0.22 -0.67 9.51
N PHE A 292 -0.66 -1.88 9.17
CA PHE A 292 -0.82 -3.00 10.11
C PHE A 292 0.49 -3.76 10.29
N VAL A 293 1.01 -3.75 11.52
CA VAL A 293 2.14 -4.56 11.97
C VAL A 293 1.63 -5.84 12.65
N PRO A 294 1.92 -7.03 12.09
CA PRO A 294 1.50 -8.30 12.69
C PRO A 294 2.49 -8.78 13.76
N LEU A 295 2.02 -8.91 15.00
CA LEU A 295 2.73 -9.57 16.08
C LEU A 295 2.29 -11.03 16.19
N ARG A 296 3.25 -11.95 16.22
CA ARG A 296 3.02 -13.31 16.74
C ARG A 296 3.14 -13.31 18.26
N ARG A 297 2.32 -14.11 18.91
CA ARG A 297 2.30 -14.29 20.36
C ARG A 297 2.60 -15.77 20.63
N GLY A 298 3.78 -16.01 21.20
CA GLY A 298 4.24 -17.35 21.62
C GLY A 298 3.53 -17.81 22.88
#